data_AF-A0A847T2N7-F1
#
_entry.id   AF-A0A847T2N7-F1
#
_cell.length_a   1.000
_cell.length_b   1.000
_cell.length_c   1.000
_cell.angle_alpha   90.00
_cell.angle_beta   90.00
_cell.angle_gamma   90.00
#
_symmetry.space_group_name_H-M   'P 1'
#
loop_
_entity.id
_entity.type
_entity.pdbx_description
1 polymer ?
#
loop_
_entity_poly.entity_id
_entity_poly.type
_entity_poly.pdbx_seq_one_letter_code
_entity_poly.pdbx_strand_id
1 'polypeptide(L)'
;MMNMDTNVAVKLARAAMDKGHKVTVFGYGEGVFLIKEGQDPKRFPNVGKEVQSMTKEGLEVAVCETCCNARGFKRGEEIPGTKIGSITNDFSRMASEADRLVTIAR
;
A
#
# COMPACT_ATOMS: atom_id res chain seq x y z
N MET A 1 -3.52 -19.21 8.62
CA MET A 1 -4.30 -18.68 7.49
C MET A 1 -3.47 -17.60 6.83
N MET A 2 -3.26 -17.64 5.51
CA MET A 2 -2.47 -16.60 4.82
C MET A 2 -3.29 -15.31 4.74
N ASN A 3 -2.78 -14.21 5.27
CA ASN A 3 -3.43 -12.91 5.13
C ASN A 3 -3.36 -12.49 3.65
N MET A 4 -4.52 -12.28 3.02
CA MET A 4 -4.67 -11.86 1.62
C MET A 4 -5.29 -10.47 1.48
N ASP A 5 -5.43 -9.73 2.58
CA ASP A 5 -6.10 -8.44 2.63
C ASP A 5 -5.40 -7.43 1.72
N THR A 6 -4.08 -7.44 1.71
CA THR A 6 -3.25 -6.64 0.80
C THR A 6 -3.50 -6.96 -0.68
N ASN A 7 -3.69 -8.23 -1.04
CA ASN A 7 -4.01 -8.62 -2.42
C ASN A 7 -5.37 -8.07 -2.85
N VAL A 8 -6.36 -8.14 -1.96
CA VAL A 8 -7.70 -7.59 -2.23
C VAL A 8 -7.64 -6.07 -2.38
N ALA A 9 -6.93 -5.38 -1.47
CA ALA A 9 -6.77 -3.94 -1.50
C ALA A 9 -6.11 -3.45 -2.79
N VAL A 10 -5.02 -4.09 -3.24
CA VAL A 10 -4.31 -3.73 -4.48
C VAL A 10 -5.19 -3.94 -5.71
N LYS A 11 -5.88 -5.08 -5.81
CA LYS A 11 -6.78 -5.36 -6.94
C LYS A 11 -7.96 -4.39 -7.00
N LEU A 12 -8.51 -4.02 -5.84
CA LEU A 12 -9.56 -3.02 -5.77
C LEU A 12 -9.05 -1.64 -6.21
N ALA A 13 -7.86 -1.24 -5.75
CA ALA A 13 -7.22 0.00 -6.17
C ALA A 13 -6.97 0.03 -7.69
N ARG A 14 -6.47 -1.08 -8.27
CA ARG A 14 -6.29 -1.24 -9.72
C ARG A 14 -7.60 -1.05 -10.47
N ALA A 15 -8.64 -1.77 -10.08
CA ALA A 15 -9.95 -1.67 -10.72
C ALA A 15 -10.56 -0.26 -10.61
N ALA A 16 -10.27 0.49 -9.54
CA ALA A 16 -10.70 1.88 -9.39
C ALA A 16 -9.91 2.83 -10.30
N MET A 17 -8.59 2.66 -10.38
CA MET A 17 -7.73 3.44 -11.30
C MET A 17 -8.12 3.21 -12.76
N ASP A 18 -8.38 1.96 -13.17
CA ASP A 18 -8.79 1.61 -14.53
C ASP A 18 -10.13 2.24 -14.92
N LYS A 19 -10.95 2.61 -13.93
CA LYS A 19 -12.21 3.36 -14.10
C LYS A 19 -12.04 4.88 -14.07
N GLY A 20 -10.80 5.37 -14.02
CA GLY A 20 -10.47 6.80 -14.03
C GLY A 20 -10.52 7.47 -12.65
N HIS A 21 -10.60 6.72 -11.55
CA HIS A 21 -10.55 7.31 -10.21
C HIS A 21 -9.11 7.58 -9.78
N LYS A 22 -8.89 8.70 -9.10
CA LYS A 22 -7.65 8.95 -8.35
C LYS A 22 -7.66 8.07 -7.09
N VAL A 23 -6.61 7.28 -6.89
CA VAL A 23 -6.52 6.35 -5.76
C VAL A 23 -5.26 6.65 -4.94
N THR A 24 -5.42 6.63 -3.63
CA THR A 24 -4.32 6.61 -2.66
C THR A 24 -4.46 5.39 -1.76
N VAL A 25 -3.34 4.83 -1.31
CA VAL A 25 -3.31 3.65 -0.45
C VAL A 25 -2.45 3.94 0.77
N PHE A 26 -2.99 3.65 1.96
CA PHE A 26 -2.26 3.73 3.22
C PHE A 26 -2.18 2.35 3.90
N GLY A 27 -0.96 1.83 4.09
CA GLY A 27 -0.71 0.58 4.79
C GLY A 27 -0.55 0.79 6.30
N TYR A 28 -1.38 0.11 7.10
CA TYR A 28 -1.32 0.11 8.56
C TYR A 28 -1.20 -1.33 9.10
N GLY A 29 -0.58 -1.50 10.27
CA GLY A 29 -0.36 -2.83 10.86
C GLY A 29 0.51 -3.72 9.97
N GLU A 30 0.03 -4.93 9.64
CA GLU A 30 0.72 -5.84 8.70
C GLU A 30 0.70 -5.32 7.25
N GLY A 31 -0.17 -4.36 6.93
CA GLY A 31 -0.25 -3.75 5.60
C GLY A 31 1.01 -3.01 5.19
N VAL A 32 1.96 -2.74 6.11
CA VAL A 32 3.24 -2.12 5.78
C VAL A 32 4.09 -2.98 4.84
N PHE A 33 3.93 -4.31 4.85
CA PHE A 33 4.66 -5.20 3.96
C PHE A 33 4.27 -5.06 2.49
N LEU A 34 3.16 -4.35 2.19
CA LEU A 34 2.75 -3.99 0.83
C LEU A 34 3.91 -3.41 0.02
N ILE A 35 4.71 -2.55 0.66
CA ILE A 35 5.76 -1.80 -0.01
C ILE A 35 7.16 -2.39 0.19
N LYS A 36 7.30 -3.54 0.86
CA LYS A 36 8.64 -4.09 1.12
C LYS A 36 9.25 -4.66 -0.16
N GLU A 37 10.47 -4.27 -0.49
CA GLU A 37 11.25 -4.81 -1.60
C GLU A 37 11.62 -6.28 -1.37
N GLY A 38 11.90 -7.02 -2.45
CA GLY A 38 12.34 -8.41 -2.38
C GLY A 38 11.22 -9.44 -2.24
N GLN A 39 9.95 -9.02 -2.36
CA GLN A 39 8.82 -9.96 -2.45
C GLN A 39 9.01 -10.92 -3.63
N ASP A 40 9.00 -12.23 -3.37
CA ASP A 40 9.14 -13.29 -4.37
C ASP A 40 8.19 -14.47 -4.09
N PRO A 41 6.86 -14.26 -4.11
CA PRO A 41 5.90 -15.32 -3.87
C PRO A 41 5.89 -16.34 -5.02
N LYS A 42 5.89 -17.63 -4.69
CA LYS A 42 5.89 -18.73 -5.67
C LYS A 42 4.52 -19.27 -6.04
N ARG A 43 3.50 -19.00 -5.21
CA ARG A 43 2.16 -19.63 -5.32
C ARG A 43 1.01 -18.62 -5.44
N PHE A 44 1.30 -17.33 -5.43
CA PHE A 44 0.30 -16.27 -5.48
C PHE A 44 0.89 -15.00 -6.11
N PRO A 45 0.05 -14.04 -6.53
CA PRO A 45 0.51 -12.83 -7.18
C PRO A 45 1.52 -12.03 -6.35
N ASN A 46 2.48 -11.41 -7.04
CA ASN A 46 3.45 -10.51 -6.43
C ASN A 46 2.86 -9.10 -6.34
N VAL A 47 2.26 -8.78 -5.20
CA VAL A 47 1.63 -7.47 -4.95
C VAL A 47 2.63 -6.33 -5.05
N GLY A 48 3.89 -6.53 -4.65
CA GLY A 48 4.93 -5.52 -4.77
C GLY A 48 5.19 -5.09 -6.22
N LYS A 49 5.27 -6.05 -7.16
CA LYS A 49 5.40 -5.74 -8.60
C LYS A 49 4.19 -4.99 -9.14
N GLU A 50 2.99 -5.38 -8.71
CA GLU A 50 1.75 -4.72 -9.14
C GLU A 50 1.70 -3.27 -8.64
N VAL A 51 2.01 -3.04 -7.36
CA VAL A 51 2.13 -1.70 -6.78
C VAL A 51 3.18 -0.86 -7.50
N GLN A 52 4.36 -1.42 -7.80
CA GLN A 52 5.40 -0.70 -8.51
C GLN A 52 4.96 -0.25 -9.93
N SER A 53 4.11 -1.04 -10.60
CA SER A 53 3.51 -0.62 -11.87
C SER A 53 2.53 0.53 -11.63
N MET A 54 1.63 0.37 -10.66
CA MET A 54 0.59 1.35 -10.36
C MET A 54 1.14 2.70 -9.92
N THR A 55 2.26 2.75 -9.19
CA THR A 55 2.91 4.01 -8.79
C THR A 55 3.41 4.80 -10.00
N LYS A 56 3.88 4.12 -11.05
CA LYS A 56 4.25 4.77 -12.33
C LYS A 56 3.02 5.33 -13.07
N GLU A 57 1.84 4.82 -12.77
CA GLU A 57 0.55 5.24 -13.33
C GLU A 57 -0.17 6.26 -12.43
N GLY A 58 0.48 6.75 -11.36
CA GLY A 58 -0.05 7.82 -10.50
C GLY A 58 -0.69 7.35 -9.19
N LEU A 59 -0.61 6.06 -8.83
CA LEU A 59 -0.99 5.60 -7.50
C LEU A 59 -0.07 6.21 -6.43
N GLU A 60 -0.64 6.89 -5.44
CA GLU A 60 0.12 7.28 -4.25
C GLU A 60 0.03 6.19 -3.18
N VAL A 61 1.17 5.68 -2.70
CA VAL A 61 1.21 4.67 -1.63
C VAL A 61 2.09 5.14 -0.48
N ALA A 62 1.52 5.13 0.73
CA ALA A 62 2.23 5.38 1.97
C ALA A 62 1.98 4.25 2.97
N VAL A 63 2.91 4.02 3.90
CA VAL A 63 2.69 3.07 5.01
C VAL A 63 3.15 3.67 6.33
N CYS A 64 2.57 3.22 7.45
CA CYS A 64 2.85 3.76 8.77
C CYS A 64 4.29 3.45 9.25
N GLU A 65 5.08 4.50 9.49
CA GLU A 65 6.45 4.43 10.02
C GLU A 65 6.54 3.69 11.36
N THR A 66 5.65 3.98 12.31
CA THR A 66 5.62 3.27 13.59
C THR A 66 5.39 1.77 13.42
N CYS A 67 4.52 1.38 12.47
CA CYS A 67 4.27 -0.02 12.16
C CYS A 67 5.46 -0.69 11.45
N CYS A 68 6.18 0.03 10.58
CA CYS A 68 7.42 -0.43 9.97
C CYS A 68 8.50 -0.68 11.03
N ASN A 69 8.73 0.29 11.92
CA ASN A 69 9.71 0.19 13.00
C ASN A 69 9.40 -1.00 13.93
N ALA A 70 8.12 -1.20 14.28
CA ALA A 70 7.68 -2.32 15.11
C ALA A 70 7.89 -3.70 14.45
N ARG A 71 8.03 -3.76 13.12
CA ARG A 71 8.23 -4.99 12.33
C ARG A 71 9.66 -5.14 11.80
N GLY A 72 10.56 -4.24 12.18
CA GLY A 72 11.95 -4.26 11.71
C GLY A 72 12.12 -3.88 10.24
N PHE A 73 11.14 -3.21 9.63
CA PHE A 73 11.25 -2.68 8.27
C PHE A 73 12.01 -1.35 8.31
N LYS A 74 13.21 -1.34 7.74
CA LYS A 74 14.10 -0.18 7.65
C LYS A 74 13.83 0.64 6.39
N ARG A 75 14.09 1.95 6.47
CA ARG A 75 14.10 2.84 5.29
C ARG A 75 15.13 2.37 4.27
N GLY A 76 14.78 2.50 3.00
CA GLY A 76 15.54 1.99 1.87
C GLY A 76 15.24 0.54 1.51
N GLU A 77 14.38 -0.16 2.27
CA GLU A 77 13.86 -1.48 1.87
C GLU A 77 12.46 -1.37 1.23
N GLU A 78 11.99 -0.16 0.93
CA GLU A 78 10.73 0.09 0.23
C GLU A 78 10.87 0.05 -1.30
N ILE A 79 9.81 -0.43 -1.96
CA ILE A 79 9.70 -0.46 -3.41
C ILE A 79 9.75 0.98 -3.96
N PRO A 80 10.52 1.25 -5.03
CA PRO A 80 10.60 2.58 -5.64
C PRO A 80 9.22 3.15 -6.02
N GLY A 81 9.00 4.42 -5.67
CA GLY A 81 7.72 5.12 -5.90
C GLY A 81 6.71 4.97 -4.77
N THR A 82 7.04 4.22 -3.72
CA THR A 82 6.27 4.15 -2.47
C THR A 82 6.98 4.93 -1.36
N LYS A 83 6.30 5.19 -0.24
CA LYS A 83 6.94 5.87 0.92
C LYS A 83 6.58 5.24 2.26
N ILE A 84 7.56 5.23 3.16
CA ILE A 84 7.30 5.12 4.60
C ILE A 84 6.91 6.51 5.10
N GLY A 85 5.65 6.65 5.52
CA GLY A 85 5.01 7.90 5.94
C GLY A 85 4.41 7.81 7.33
N SER A 86 3.64 8.82 7.73
CA SER A 86 3.00 8.88 9.05
C SER A 86 1.48 8.87 8.95
N ILE A 87 0.83 8.38 10.01
CA ILE A 87 -0.64 8.48 10.12
C ILE A 87 -1.04 9.96 10.19
N THR A 88 -0.31 10.75 10.98
CA THR A 88 -0.65 12.14 11.27
C THR A 88 -0.61 13.04 10.04
N ASN A 89 0.32 12.78 9.10
CA ASN A 89 0.48 13.59 7.90
C ASN A 89 -0.15 12.91 6.68
N ASP A 90 0.32 11.71 6.34
CA ASP A 90 -0.05 11.07 5.08
C ASP A 90 -1.47 10.51 5.11
N PHE A 91 -1.80 9.71 6.12
CA PHE A 91 -3.15 9.16 6.23
C PHE A 91 -4.19 10.26 6.45
N SER A 92 -3.94 11.20 7.37
CA SER A 92 -4.86 12.31 7.64
C SER A 92 -5.16 13.12 6.36
N ARG A 93 -4.12 13.46 5.58
CA ARG A 93 -4.31 14.17 4.31
C ARG A 93 -5.09 13.32 3.31
N MET A 94 -4.65 12.07 3.08
CA MET A 94 -5.30 11.16 2.15
C MET A 94 -6.79 10.99 2.49
N ALA A 95 -7.12 10.81 3.77
CA ALA A 95 -8.50 10.67 4.23
C ALA A 95 -9.30 11.97 4.09
N SER A 96 -8.70 13.14 4.35
CA SER A 96 -9.38 14.43 4.23
C SER A 96 -9.66 14.85 2.78
N GLU A 97 -8.80 14.43 1.85
CA GLU A 97 -8.92 14.74 0.41
C GLU A 97 -9.79 13.72 -0.33
N ALA A 98 -10.07 12.55 0.27
CA ALA A 98 -10.80 11.49 -0.38
C ALA A 98 -12.31 11.70 -0.32
N ASP A 99 -12.99 11.53 -1.45
CA ASP A 99 -14.45 11.46 -1.49
C ASP A 99 -14.97 10.22 -0.75
N ARG A 100 -14.21 9.11 -0.77
CA ARG A 100 -14.57 7.82 -0.18
C ARG A 100 -13.36 7.17 0.46
N LEU A 101 -13.55 6.66 1.68
CA LEU A 101 -12.58 5.83 2.39
C LEU A 101 -13.07 4.39 2.42
N VAL A 102 -12.28 3.45 1.89
CA VAL A 102 -12.56 2.02 1.94
C VAL A 102 -11.47 1.34 2.75
N THR A 103 -11.87 0.77 3.89
CA THR A 103 -10.96 0.04 4.78
C THR A 103 -11.03 -1.44 4.48
N ILE A 104 -9.89 -2.05 4.16
CA ILE A 104 -9.76 -3.50 4.02
C ILE A 104 -9.05 -4.00 5.28
N ALA A 105 -9.80 -4.62 6.16
CA ALA A 105 -9.30 -5.20 7.40
C ALA A 105 -10.05 -6.51 7.69
N ARG A 106 -9.34 -7.47 8.29
CA ARG A 106 -9.90 -8.65 8.95
C ARG A 106 -9.59 -8.63 10.43
#